data_AF-A0A645CPV0-F1
#
_entry.id   AF-A0A645CPV0-F1
#
_cell.length_a   1.000
_cell.length_b   1.000
_cell.length_c   1.000
_cell.angle_alpha   90.00
_cell.angle_beta   90.00
_cell.angle_gamma   90.00
#
_symmetry.space_group_name_H-M   'P 1'
#
loop_
_entity.id
_entity.type
_entity.pdbx_description
1 polymer ?
#
loop_
_entity_poly.entity_id
_entity_poly.type
_entity_poly.pdbx_seq_one_letter_code
_entity_poly.pdbx_strand_id
1 'polypeptide(L)'
;MQTNGISSYRLAKATDSSPTTVTNWLNGAMPGADKLKEIADFLSVSTDYLLGKTNEKSPAQKEQGELTFNDFTYAMHNESKELSEESKAKLLEMAKFFKQQQDKENNK
;
A
#
# COMPACT_ATOMS: atom_id res chain seq x y z
N MET A 1 -7.02 -21.39 14.01
CA MET A 1 -6.53 -20.88 12.70
C MET A 1 -6.09 -19.44 12.90
N GLN A 2 -4.79 -19.20 12.95
CA GLN A 2 -4.20 -17.86 13.00
C GLN A 2 -3.55 -17.61 11.65
N THR A 3 -4.33 -17.14 10.68
CA THR A 3 -3.83 -16.72 9.38
C THR A 3 -3.79 -15.20 9.38
N ASN A 4 -2.61 -14.64 9.13
CA ASN A 4 -2.33 -13.22 8.95
C ASN A 4 -2.22 -12.34 10.21
N GLY A 5 -1.53 -12.75 11.29
CA GLY A 5 -1.00 -11.83 12.34
C GLY A 5 -2.02 -10.96 13.12
N ILE A 6 -3.28 -10.96 12.70
CA ILE A 6 -4.39 -10.19 13.23
C ILE A 6 -5.26 -11.20 13.94
N SER A 7 -5.20 -11.17 15.26
CA SER A 7 -6.06 -12.01 16.07
C SER A 7 -7.52 -11.58 15.85
N SER A 8 -8.42 -12.53 15.56
CA SER A 8 -9.88 -12.30 15.47
C SER A 8 -10.41 -11.54 16.68
N TYR A 9 -9.75 -11.69 17.83
CA TYR A 9 -9.99 -10.94 19.06
C TYR A 9 -9.71 -9.43 18.95
N ARG A 10 -8.64 -9.04 18.26
CA ARG A 10 -8.30 -7.62 18.04
C ARG A 10 -9.31 -6.97 17.10
N LEU A 11 -9.71 -7.66 16.04
CA LEU A 11 -10.73 -7.16 15.12
C LEU A 11 -12.10 -7.05 15.80
N ALA A 12 -12.46 -8.04 16.63
CA ALA A 12 -13.68 -8.01 17.45
C ALA A 12 -13.71 -6.79 18.37
N LYS A 13 -12.59 -6.48 19.03
CA LYS A 13 -12.46 -5.30 19.89
C LYS A 13 -12.52 -3.97 19.12
N ALA A 14 -11.92 -3.92 17.92
CA ALA A 14 -11.91 -2.72 17.09
C ALA A 14 -13.29 -2.42 16.48
N THR A 15 -14.05 -3.46 16.16
CA THR A 15 -15.35 -3.36 15.49
C THR A 15 -16.54 -3.46 16.45
N ASP A 16 -16.29 -3.42 17.77
CA ASP A 16 -17.29 -3.66 18.83
C ASP A 16 -18.23 -4.83 18.52
N SER A 17 -17.65 -5.92 18.00
CA SER A 17 -18.39 -7.07 17.48
C SER A 17 -17.97 -8.35 18.19
N SER A 18 -18.89 -9.30 18.30
CA SER A 18 -18.60 -10.58 18.93
C SER A 18 -17.52 -11.35 18.16
N PRO A 19 -16.63 -12.09 18.85
CA PRO A 19 -15.63 -12.94 18.20
C PRO A 19 -16.24 -13.96 17.21
N THR A 20 -17.45 -14.44 17.52
CA THR A 20 -18.23 -15.32 16.64
C THR A 20 -18.63 -14.63 15.34
N THR A 21 -19.04 -13.37 15.40
CA THR A 21 -19.40 -12.56 14.24
C THR A 21 -18.19 -12.34 13.34
N VAL A 22 -17.04 -12.00 13.93
CA VAL A 22 -15.77 -11.87 13.21
C VAL A 22 -15.36 -13.18 12.56
N THR A 23 -15.47 -14.30 13.28
CA THR A 23 -15.17 -15.63 12.73
C THR A 23 -16.07 -15.94 11.54
N ASN A 24 -17.36 -15.56 11.62
CA ASN A 24 -18.29 -15.70 10.51
C ASN A 24 -17.85 -14.87 9.29
N TRP A 25 -17.39 -13.64 9.49
CA TRP A 25 -16.85 -12.80 8.41
C TRP A 25 -15.61 -13.41 7.75
N LEU A 26 -14.70 -13.95 8.56
CA LEU A 26 -13.51 -14.66 8.06
C LEU A 26 -13.87 -15.93 7.28
N ASN A 27 -15.01 -16.55 7.60
CA ASN A 27 -15.55 -17.70 6.88
C ASN A 27 -16.36 -17.31 5.63
N GLY A 28 -16.41 -16.02 5.27
CA GLY A 28 -17.06 -15.53 4.05
C GLY A 28 -18.43 -14.87 4.26
N ALA A 29 -18.86 -14.65 5.51
CA ALA A 29 -20.06 -13.84 5.75
C ALA A 29 -19.79 -12.36 5.46
N MET A 30 -20.72 -11.69 4.77
CA MET A 30 -20.59 -10.27 4.46
C MET A 30 -20.89 -9.41 5.72
N PRO A 31 -19.98 -8.56 6.18
CA PRO A 31 -20.29 -7.57 7.21
C PRO A 31 -21.25 -6.50 6.68
N GLY A 32 -21.98 -5.84 7.57
CA GLY A 32 -22.74 -4.63 7.23
C GLY A 32 -21.83 -3.48 6.81
N ALA A 33 -22.36 -2.48 6.08
CA ALA A 33 -21.56 -1.38 5.52
C ALA A 33 -20.74 -0.63 6.59
N ASP A 34 -21.31 -0.37 7.76
CA ASP A 34 -20.62 0.29 8.88
C ASP A 34 -19.42 -0.55 9.37
N LYS A 35 -19.62 -1.86 9.55
CA LYS A 35 -18.57 -2.78 10.01
C LYS A 35 -17.53 -3.04 8.93
N LEU A 36 -17.93 -3.09 7.67
CA LEU A 36 -17.00 -3.22 6.55
C LEU A 36 -16.01 -2.04 6.51
N LYS A 37 -16.49 -0.82 6.78
CA LYS A 37 -15.63 0.37 6.85
C LYS A 37 -14.69 0.32 8.05
N GLU A 38 -15.19 -0.02 9.24
CA GLU A 38 -14.34 -0.18 10.44
C GLU A 38 -13.25 -1.25 10.24
N ILE A 39 -13.58 -2.37 9.58
CA ILE A 39 -12.62 -3.43 9.24
C ILE A 39 -11.59 -2.90 8.23
N ALA A 40 -12.04 -2.20 7.18
CA ALA A 40 -11.18 -1.60 6.17
C ALA A 40 -10.18 -0.62 6.81
N ASP A 41 -10.66 0.26 7.69
CA ASP A 41 -9.83 1.22 8.44
C ASP A 41 -8.84 0.50 9.37
N PHE A 42 -9.28 -0.55 10.07
CA PHE A 42 -8.44 -1.33 10.98
C PHE A 42 -7.32 -2.10 10.26
N LEU A 43 -7.61 -2.63 9.07
CA LEU A 43 -6.64 -3.35 8.24
C LEU A 43 -5.86 -2.41 7.31
N SER A 44 -6.18 -1.11 7.30
CA SER A 44 -5.65 -0.11 6.36
C SER A 44 -5.80 -0.55 4.89
N VAL A 45 -6.93 -1.20 4.58
CA VAL A 45 -7.25 -1.71 3.25
C VAL A 45 -8.51 -1.06 2.68
N SER A 46 -8.72 -1.18 1.37
CA SER A 46 -9.95 -0.69 0.75
C SER A 46 -11.13 -1.63 1.05
N THR A 47 -12.34 -1.08 1.17
CA THR A 47 -13.55 -1.90 1.17
C THR A 47 -13.67 -2.75 -0.11
N ASP A 48 -13.18 -2.25 -1.26
CA ASP A 48 -13.16 -3.00 -2.52
C ASP A 48 -12.18 -4.19 -2.50
N TYR A 49 -11.12 -4.11 -1.69
CA TYR A 49 -10.20 -5.22 -1.46
C TYR A 49 -10.87 -6.33 -0.66
N LEU A 50 -11.61 -5.96 0.40
CA LEU A 50 -12.36 -6.91 1.22
C LEU A 50 -13.49 -7.61 0.43
N LEU A 51 -14.08 -6.89 -0.53
CA LEU A 51 -15.14 -7.41 -1.40
C LEU A 51 -14.62 -8.22 -2.59
N GLY A 52 -13.29 -8.36 -2.75
CA GLY A 52 -12.69 -9.09 -3.87
C GLY A 52 -12.93 -8.43 -5.23
N LYS A 53 -13.36 -7.17 -5.26
CA LYS A 53 -13.55 -6.39 -6.50
C LYS A 53 -12.23 -5.91 -7.08
N THR A 54 -11.18 -5.87 -6.27
CA THR A 54 -9.85 -5.36 -6.66
C THR A 54 -8.77 -6.09 -5.86
N ASN A 55 -7.66 -6.46 -6.50
CA ASN A 55 -6.53 -7.14 -5.84
C ASN A 55 -5.56 -6.15 -5.17
N GLU A 56 -5.81 -4.85 -5.31
CA GLU A 56 -5.05 -3.76 -4.70
C GLU A 56 -5.49 -3.57 -3.25
N LYS A 57 -4.53 -3.77 -2.33
CA LYS A 57 -4.79 -3.79 -0.89
C LYS A 57 -5.17 -2.43 -0.31
N SER A 58 -4.88 -1.30 -0.94
CA SER A 58 -5.02 0.01 -0.29
C SER A 58 -5.88 0.96 -1.13
N PRO A 59 -6.79 1.75 -0.51
CA PRO A 59 -7.46 2.83 -1.18
C PRO A 59 -6.50 4.01 -1.22
N ALA A 60 -5.50 3.96 -2.10
CA ALA A 60 -4.62 5.09 -2.45
C ALA A 60 -4.27 6.03 -1.28
N GLN A 61 -3.92 5.50 -0.10
CA GLN A 61 -3.35 6.33 0.95
C GLN A 61 -1.84 6.18 0.87
N LYS A 62 -1.24 7.21 0.27
CA LYS A 62 0.18 7.53 0.32
C LYS A 62 0.61 7.62 1.79
N GLU A 63 0.92 6.50 2.43
CA GLU A 63 1.60 6.50 3.72
C GLU A 63 3.10 6.41 3.48
N GLN A 64 3.78 7.41 4.02
CA GLN A 64 5.22 7.60 3.98
C GLN A 64 5.90 6.39 4.63
N GLY A 65 6.66 5.64 3.85
CA GLY A 65 7.50 4.58 4.39
C GLY A 65 7.96 3.64 3.28
N GLU A 66 9.18 3.86 2.83
CA GLU A 66 9.89 3.03 1.85
C GLU A 66 9.35 3.14 0.42
N LEU A 67 10.00 3.99 -0.40
CA LEU A 67 9.83 3.96 -1.84
C LEU A 67 10.25 2.58 -2.35
N THR A 68 9.29 1.68 -2.52
CA THR A 68 9.56 0.44 -3.22
C THR A 68 9.89 0.77 -4.68
N PHE A 69 10.64 -0.11 -5.36
CA PHE A 69 11.02 0.11 -6.77
C PHE A 69 9.80 0.45 -7.67
N ASN A 70 8.63 -0.10 -7.34
CA ASN A 70 7.38 0.16 -8.04
C ASN A 70 6.83 1.57 -7.75
N ASP A 71 6.91 2.06 -6.52
CA ASP A 71 6.45 3.40 -6.14
C ASP A 71 7.32 4.50 -6.73
N PHE A 72 8.65 4.29 -6.74
CA PHE A 72 9.58 5.23 -7.38
C PHE A 72 9.34 5.30 -8.89
N THR A 73 9.19 4.16 -9.55
CA THR A 73 8.92 4.10 -10.99
C THR A 73 7.60 4.77 -11.33
N TYR A 74 6.57 4.54 -10.51
CA TYR A 74 5.26 5.15 -10.69
C TYR A 74 5.27 6.67 -10.47
N ALA A 75 5.91 7.14 -9.39
CA ALA A 75 6.06 8.57 -9.11
C ALA A 75 6.84 9.27 -10.23
N MET A 76 7.98 8.71 -10.65
CA MET A 76 8.77 9.21 -11.76
C MET A 76 7.99 9.22 -13.07
N HIS A 77 7.24 8.16 -13.38
CA HIS A 77 6.45 8.08 -14.60
C HIS A 77 5.35 9.15 -14.63
N ASN A 78 4.68 9.40 -13.51
CA ASN A 78 3.63 10.41 -13.44
C ASN A 78 4.19 11.84 -13.56
N GLU A 79 5.27 12.15 -12.85
CA GLU A 79 5.88 13.50 -12.89
C GLU A 79 6.63 13.77 -14.21
N SER A 80 7.28 12.76 -14.80
CA SER A 80 8.00 12.93 -16.07
C SER A 80 7.10 12.97 -17.30
N LYS A 81 5.81 12.62 -17.16
CA LYS A 81 4.84 12.65 -18.26
C LYS A 81 4.60 14.05 -18.80
N GLU A 82 4.70 15.08 -17.95
CA GLU A 82 4.50 16.49 -18.30
C GLU A 82 5.81 17.24 -18.58
N LEU A 83 6.96 16.56 -18.45
CA LEU A 83 8.26 17.16 -18.71
C LEU A 83 8.60 17.20 -20.21
N SER A 84 9.28 18.28 -20.62
CA SER A 84 9.89 18.37 -21.95
C SER A 84 11.03 17.38 -22.11
N GLU A 85 11.33 16.99 -23.34
CA GLU A 85 12.45 16.08 -23.67
C GLU A 85 13.79 16.58 -23.13
N GLU A 86 14.01 17.91 -23.12
CA GLU A 86 15.21 18.52 -22.54
C GLU A 86 15.28 18.30 -21.02
N SER A 87 14.15 18.42 -20.32
CA SER A 87 14.09 18.24 -18.86
C SER A 87 14.30 16.78 -18.47
N LYS A 88 13.76 15.84 -19.27
CA LYS A 88 14.02 14.40 -19.11
C LYS A 88 15.50 14.06 -19.29
N ALA A 89 16.16 14.67 -20.29
CA ALA A 89 17.58 14.48 -20.53
C ALA A 89 18.44 14.97 -19.34
N LYS A 90 18.11 16.13 -18.77
CA LYS A 90 18.79 16.64 -17.56
C LYS A 90 18.59 15.72 -16.35
N LEU A 91 17.36 15.23 -16.13
CA LEU A 91 17.06 14.26 -15.07
C LEU A 91 17.88 12.98 -15.20
N LEU A 92 18.01 12.47 -16.44
CA LEU A 92 18.85 11.31 -16.74
C LEU A 92 20.34 11.58 -16.45
N GLU A 93 20.83 12.76 -16.79
CA GLU A 93 22.21 13.17 -16.52
C GLU A 93 22.50 13.24 -15.02
N MET A 94 21.58 13.84 -14.25
CA MET A 94 21.67 13.88 -12.78
C MET A 94 21.70 12.47 -12.18
N ALA A 95 20.82 11.57 -12.65
CA ALA A 95 20.81 10.18 -12.17
C ALA A 95 22.13 9.46 -12.44
N LYS A 96 22.72 9.64 -13.63
CA LYS A 96 24.03 9.08 -13.98
C LYS A 96 25.16 9.64 -13.11
N PHE A 97 25.11 10.95 -12.82
CA PHE A 97 26.09 11.61 -11.97
C PHE A 97 26.08 11.05 -10.54
N PHE A 98 24.90 10.91 -9.93
CA PHE A 98 24.78 10.34 -8.58
C PHE A 98 25.29 8.89 -8.51
N LYS A 99 24.99 8.08 -9.52
CA LYS A 99 25.53 6.71 -9.62
C LYS A 99 27.07 6.72 -9.63
N GLN A 100 27.67 7.60 -10.44
CA GLN A 100 29.12 7.73 -10.52
C GLN A 100 29.76 8.20 -9.20
N GLN A 101 29.06 9.03 -8.42
CA GLN A 101 29.54 9.41 -7.09
C GLN A 101 29.49 8.24 -6.09
N GLN A 102 28.39 7.48 -6.07
CA GLN A 102 28.29 6.28 -5.23
C GLN A 102 29.33 5.22 -5.59
N ASP A 103 29.60 5.00 -6.88
CA ASP A 103 30.62 4.05 -7.33
C ASP A 103 32.03 4.47 -6.87
N LYS A 104 32.31 5.78 -6.79
CA LYS A 104 33.58 6.32 -6.27
C LYS A 104 33.68 6.23 -4.75
N GLU A 105 32.58 6.38 -4.02
CA GLU A 105 32.54 6.19 -2.56
C GLU A 105 32.64 4.71 -2.15
N ASN A 106 32.01 3.80 -2.90
CA ASN A 106 32.09 2.36 -2.61
C ASN A 106 33.43 1.71 -3.01
N ASN A 107 34.21 2.35 -3.89
CA ASN A 107 35.50 1.84 -4.37
C ASN A 107 36.72 2.51 -3.70
N LYS A 108 36.52 3.15 -2.53
CA LYS A 108 37.56 3.81 -1.75
C LYS A 108 37.67 3.18 -0.37
#